data_AF-A0A433UE19-F1
#
_entry.id   AF-A0A433UE19-F1
#
_cell.length_a   1.000
_cell.length_b   1.000
_cell.length_c   1.000
_cell.angle_alpha   90.00
_cell.angle_beta   90.00
_cell.angle_gamma   90.00
#
_symmetry.space_group_name_H-M   'P 1'
#
loop_
_entity.id
_entity.type
_entity.pdbx_description
1 polymer ?
#
loop_
_entity_poly.entity_id
_entity_poly.type
_entity_poly.pdbx_seq_one_letter_code
_entity_poly.pdbx_strand_id
1 'polypeptide(L)'
;CCLCAVSTSGCIVYSSAHTQTLIRIINKTRSNPSRTPHPAIRMRASMWLARLALLSGCLALCVHPAAARDRRSRYPVRHRSRRPRAELAIPGGSCETIQVPMCKNLIPYNTTQLPNQFGHSTQAQVYWAMQRWWPFMDAGCSDNLRNFLCALYLPQCVGDQSAPLYPCMETCRKAKQRCRQQMRRQGVKWNQHFKCKRLLSRATNRCVKPQRESKKAANREYVLCEANKLSMCQNIPFTQGSLPNMYLQSDLSEIEREMSQYAELVSGGCSRKLRLFLCGVFMPFCVQGRPHRQDQGNPSLASSHLPAQLDVPFVVPCREWCQEVYDQCSGEYEQRTQGLPWPGKFHCHRFPSYTDQYGRRNSSHGGDVQTIPCTMPPLDLGGD
;
A
#
# COMPACT_ATOMS: atom_id res chain seq x y z
N CYS A 1 -4.61 -0.97 -21.29
CA CYS A 1 -3.20 -0.70 -21.63
C CYS A 1 -3.14 0.11 -22.92
N CYS A 2 -3.07 1.44 -22.84
CA CYS A 2 -2.77 2.26 -24.02
C CYS A 2 -1.25 2.28 -24.21
N LEU A 3 -0.76 1.67 -25.29
CA LEU A 3 0.57 1.92 -25.82
C LEU A 3 0.42 2.96 -26.93
N CYS A 4 0.85 4.19 -26.66
CA CYS A 4 1.17 5.12 -27.73
C CYS A 4 2.50 4.70 -28.34
N ALA A 5 2.46 4.08 -29.52
CA ALA A 5 3.61 3.99 -30.40
C ALA A 5 3.46 5.06 -31.48
N VAL A 6 4.42 5.98 -31.53
CA VAL A 6 4.59 6.89 -32.65
C VAL A 6 5.33 6.13 -33.74
N SER A 7 4.65 5.83 -34.85
CA SER A 7 5.27 5.64 -36.16
C SER A 7 4.17 5.68 -37.23
N THR A 8 4.23 6.68 -38.11
CA THR A 8 3.54 6.65 -39.41
C THR A 8 4.53 6.98 -40.51
N SER A 9 5.23 5.95 -40.94
CA SER A 9 5.34 5.65 -42.37
C SER A 9 5.11 4.14 -42.51
N GLY A 10 4.05 3.75 -43.22
CA GLY A 10 3.78 2.37 -43.62
C GLY A 10 2.76 1.60 -42.76
N CYS A 11 1.59 1.34 -43.35
CA CYS A 11 0.61 0.38 -42.83
C CYS A 11 1.13 -1.06 -42.96
N ILE A 12 1.09 -1.84 -41.87
CA ILE A 12 1.16 -3.30 -41.91
C ILE A 12 0.03 -3.84 -41.02
N VAL A 13 -0.92 -4.57 -41.63
CA VAL A 13 -2.07 -5.19 -40.95
C VAL A 13 -1.66 -6.58 -40.48
N TYR A 14 -1.65 -6.82 -39.16
CA TYR A 14 -1.58 -8.17 -38.58
C TYR A 14 -3.00 -8.74 -38.43
N SER A 15 -3.30 -9.80 -39.17
CA SER A 15 -4.57 -10.54 -39.09
C SER A 15 -4.63 -11.36 -37.79
N SER A 16 -5.69 -11.21 -36.99
CA SER A 16 -5.95 -12.07 -35.83
C SER A 16 -6.74 -13.32 -36.24
N ALA A 17 -6.73 -14.37 -35.41
CA ALA A 17 -7.41 -15.64 -35.66
C ALA A 17 -8.94 -15.49 -35.89
N HIS A 18 -9.55 -14.38 -35.46
CA HIS A 18 -10.97 -14.10 -35.72
C HIS A 18 -11.27 -13.72 -37.17
N THR A 19 -10.30 -13.14 -37.89
CA THR A 19 -10.47 -12.71 -39.28
C THR A 19 -10.48 -13.90 -40.25
N GLN A 20 -9.73 -14.95 -39.95
CA GLN A 20 -9.71 -16.19 -40.75
C GLN A 20 -11.00 -17.01 -40.61
N THR A 21 -11.64 -17.00 -39.43
CA THR A 21 -12.93 -17.66 -39.20
C THR A 21 -14.06 -16.99 -39.98
N LEU A 22 -14.04 -15.66 -40.11
CA LEU A 22 -15.04 -14.92 -40.89
C LEU A 22 -14.93 -15.20 -42.40
N ILE A 23 -13.71 -15.31 -42.93
CA ILE A 23 -13.47 -15.65 -44.34
C ILE A 23 -13.97 -17.08 -44.66
N ARG A 24 -13.80 -18.03 -43.73
CA ARG A 24 -14.34 -19.40 -43.88
C ARG A 24 -15.86 -19.45 -43.87
N ILE A 25 -16.52 -18.58 -43.09
CA ILE A 25 -17.99 -18.50 -43.04
C ILE A 25 -18.55 -17.85 -44.31
N ILE A 26 -17.91 -16.77 -44.79
CA ILE A 26 -18.31 -16.06 -46.02
C ILE A 26 -18.15 -16.95 -47.26
N ASN A 27 -17.09 -17.76 -47.33
CA ASN A 27 -16.90 -18.69 -48.44
C ASN A 27 -17.89 -19.87 -48.41
N LYS A 28 -18.42 -20.24 -47.22
CA LYS A 28 -19.40 -21.33 -47.06
C LYS A 28 -20.85 -20.89 -47.37
N THR A 29 -21.16 -19.60 -47.31
CA THR A 29 -22.46 -19.05 -47.72
C THR A 29 -22.56 -18.72 -49.21
N ARG A 30 -21.45 -18.70 -49.95
CA ARG A 30 -21.43 -18.43 -51.40
C ARG A 30 -21.75 -19.66 -52.28
N SER A 31 -21.88 -20.85 -51.69
CA SER A 31 -22.05 -22.13 -52.39
C SER A 31 -23.46 -22.73 -52.34
N ASN A 32 -24.46 -22.06 -51.74
CA ASN A 32 -25.85 -22.56 -51.78
C ASN A 32 -26.89 -21.42 -51.58
N PRO A 33 -27.61 -20.95 -52.62
CA PRO A 33 -28.44 -19.73 -52.52
C PRO A 33 -29.87 -19.94 -51.96
N SER A 34 -30.27 -21.15 -51.56
CA SER A 34 -31.69 -21.44 -51.27
C SER A 34 -32.01 -21.66 -49.79
N ARG A 35 -31.65 -20.70 -48.91
CA ARG A 35 -32.19 -20.65 -47.53
C ARG A 35 -32.37 -19.21 -47.05
N THR A 36 -33.61 -18.82 -46.83
CA THR A 36 -33.98 -17.57 -46.15
C THR A 36 -33.66 -17.67 -44.64
N PRO A 37 -32.99 -16.66 -44.02
CA PRO A 37 -32.62 -16.74 -42.60
C PRO A 37 -33.72 -16.23 -41.65
N HIS A 38 -33.78 -16.85 -40.46
CA HIS A 38 -34.70 -16.60 -39.34
C HIS A 38 -34.68 -15.14 -38.81
N PRO A 39 -35.78 -14.64 -38.20
CA PRO A 39 -35.94 -13.22 -37.80
C PRO A 39 -34.89 -12.67 -36.82
N ALA A 40 -34.22 -13.53 -36.04
CA ALA A 40 -33.22 -13.12 -35.04
C ALA A 40 -31.89 -12.59 -35.65
N ILE A 41 -31.61 -12.89 -36.92
CA ILE A 41 -30.39 -12.44 -37.62
C ILE A 41 -30.56 -11.02 -38.16
N ARG A 42 -31.78 -10.63 -38.56
CA ARG A 42 -32.10 -9.27 -39.04
C ARG A 42 -31.89 -8.20 -37.96
N MET A 43 -32.17 -8.52 -36.70
CA MET A 43 -32.05 -7.57 -35.57
C MET A 43 -30.60 -7.32 -35.14
N ARG A 44 -29.69 -8.28 -35.38
CA ARG A 44 -28.25 -8.11 -35.09
C ARG A 44 -27.52 -7.37 -36.22
N ALA A 45 -27.95 -7.52 -37.48
CA ALA A 45 -27.38 -6.80 -38.61
C ALA A 45 -27.73 -5.29 -38.60
N SER A 46 -28.95 -4.94 -38.20
CA SER A 46 -29.39 -3.53 -38.09
C SER A 46 -28.66 -2.77 -36.97
N MET A 47 -28.38 -3.41 -35.83
CA MET A 47 -27.57 -2.80 -34.76
C MET A 47 -26.09 -2.62 -35.11
N TRP A 48 -25.54 -3.47 -36.00
CA TRP A 48 -24.16 -3.32 -36.49
C TRP A 48 -24.02 -2.22 -37.56
N LEU A 49 -25.02 -2.05 -38.44
CA LEU A 49 -25.04 -0.94 -39.41
C LEU A 49 -25.19 0.44 -38.73
N ALA A 50 -25.97 0.52 -37.64
CA ALA A 50 -26.09 1.76 -36.84
C ALA A 50 -24.76 2.17 -36.15
N ARG A 51 -23.92 1.20 -35.77
CA ARG A 51 -22.59 1.46 -35.20
C ARG A 51 -21.54 1.85 -36.23
N LEU A 52 -21.66 1.37 -37.47
CA LEU A 52 -20.82 1.80 -38.60
C LEU A 52 -21.17 3.23 -39.08
N ALA A 53 -22.45 3.60 -39.08
CA ALA A 53 -22.89 4.95 -39.45
C ALA A 53 -22.41 6.05 -38.47
N LEU A 54 -22.25 5.71 -37.19
CA LEU A 54 -21.70 6.63 -36.17
C LEU A 54 -20.16 6.80 -36.27
N LEU A 55 -19.45 5.84 -36.88
CA LEU A 55 -18.01 5.93 -37.12
C LEU A 55 -17.66 6.59 -38.46
N SER A 56 -18.58 6.59 -39.44
CA SER A 56 -18.40 7.31 -40.72
C SER A 56 -18.79 8.79 -40.67
N GLY A 57 -19.52 9.24 -39.64
CA GLY A 57 -19.94 10.63 -39.46
C GLY A 57 -18.84 11.64 -39.08
N CYS A 58 -17.63 11.17 -38.74
CA CYS A 58 -16.51 12.03 -38.36
C CYS A 58 -15.52 12.34 -39.50
N LEU A 59 -15.78 11.87 -40.72
CA LEU A 59 -14.85 11.99 -41.87
C LEU A 59 -15.27 13.00 -42.95
N ALA A 60 -16.33 13.79 -42.72
CA ALA A 60 -16.93 14.66 -43.74
C ALA A 60 -16.72 16.18 -43.52
N LEU A 61 -15.70 16.61 -42.79
CA LEU A 61 -15.31 18.03 -42.70
C LEU A 61 -13.80 18.17 -42.84
N CYS A 62 -13.30 18.09 -44.07
CA CYS A 62 -12.02 18.66 -44.51
C CYS A 62 -11.89 18.51 -46.03
N VAL A 63 -12.65 19.31 -46.79
CA VAL A 63 -12.37 19.55 -48.21
C VAL A 63 -11.66 20.91 -48.30
N HIS A 64 -10.47 20.91 -48.92
CA HIS A 64 -9.58 22.05 -49.19
C HIS A 64 -10.25 23.14 -50.07
N PRO A 65 -9.65 24.34 -50.19
CA PRO A 65 -8.79 24.57 -51.36
C PRO A 65 -7.51 25.42 -51.14
N ALA A 66 -6.50 25.04 -51.94
CA ALA A 66 -5.57 25.88 -52.71
C ALA A 66 -4.54 26.82 -52.03
N ALA A 67 -3.28 26.38 -52.11
CA ALA A 67 -2.12 27.07 -52.69
C ALA A 67 -1.96 28.61 -52.52
N ALA A 68 -0.93 29.01 -51.77
CA ALA A 68 -0.21 30.27 -52.00
C ALA A 68 1.28 30.13 -51.65
N ARG A 69 2.10 30.80 -52.47
CA ARG A 69 3.54 30.68 -52.66
C ARG A 69 4.42 31.01 -51.45
N ASP A 70 5.55 30.32 -51.45
CA ASP A 70 6.82 30.61 -50.77
C ASP A 70 7.24 32.10 -50.81
N ARG A 71 7.47 32.67 -49.62
CA ARG A 71 8.45 33.74 -49.39
C ARG A 71 9.17 33.51 -48.08
N ARG A 72 10.39 32.98 -48.17
CA ARG A 72 11.46 33.11 -47.17
C ARG A 72 11.57 34.57 -46.68
N SER A 73 11.19 34.82 -45.43
CA SER A 73 11.59 36.02 -44.68
C SER A 73 12.47 35.61 -43.50
N ARG A 74 13.75 36.03 -43.55
CA ARG A 74 14.72 35.89 -42.46
C ARG A 74 14.30 36.81 -41.31
N TYR A 75 13.81 36.22 -40.22
CA TYR A 75 13.77 36.89 -38.92
C TYR A 75 14.89 36.32 -38.03
N PRO A 76 15.63 37.16 -37.30
CA PRO A 76 16.71 36.69 -36.44
C PRO A 76 16.15 35.90 -35.24
N VAL A 77 16.70 34.70 -35.03
CA VAL A 77 16.41 33.86 -33.87
C VAL A 77 17.00 34.52 -32.62
N ARG A 78 16.14 35.17 -31.83
CA ARG A 78 16.50 35.61 -30.47
C ARG A 78 16.62 34.35 -29.60
N HIS A 79 17.85 34.02 -29.19
CA HIS A 79 18.08 33.04 -28.13
C HIS A 79 17.44 33.57 -26.83
N ARG A 80 16.22 33.11 -26.55
CA ARG A 80 15.55 33.37 -25.28
C ARG A 80 16.23 32.50 -24.23
N SER A 81 17.14 33.10 -23.46
CA SER A 81 17.65 32.51 -22.23
C SER A 81 16.46 31.98 -21.43
N ARG A 82 16.43 30.66 -21.20
CA ARG A 82 15.45 30.02 -20.32
C ARG A 82 15.71 30.58 -18.92
N ARG A 83 14.96 31.60 -18.53
CA ARG A 83 14.81 31.93 -17.10
C ARG A 83 14.41 30.62 -16.40
N PRO A 84 15.08 30.22 -15.31
CA PRO A 84 14.57 29.13 -14.49
C PRO A 84 13.13 29.49 -14.13
N ARG A 85 12.22 28.53 -14.31
CA ARG A 85 10.83 28.66 -13.87
C ARG A 85 10.93 29.04 -12.39
N ALA A 86 10.48 30.24 -12.03
CA ALA A 86 10.33 30.59 -10.63
C ALA A 86 9.49 29.47 -10.01
N GLU A 87 10.09 28.74 -9.06
CA GLU A 87 9.36 27.88 -8.15
C GLU A 87 8.23 28.77 -7.61
N LEU A 88 6.98 28.44 -7.90
CA LEU A 88 5.86 29.09 -7.24
C LEU A 88 6.06 28.78 -5.75
N ALA A 89 6.66 29.72 -5.03
CA ALA A 89 6.67 29.72 -3.58
C ALA A 89 5.21 29.85 -3.17
N ILE A 90 4.53 28.71 -3.00
CA ILE A 90 3.29 28.67 -2.25
C ILE A 90 3.67 29.27 -0.89
N PRO A 91 3.00 30.34 -0.42
CA PRO A 91 3.27 30.90 0.90
C PRO A 91 3.26 29.74 1.89
N GLY A 92 4.43 29.40 2.43
CA GLY A 92 4.56 28.24 3.29
C GLY A 92 3.64 28.42 4.49
N GLY A 93 2.77 27.45 4.75
CA GLY A 93 1.95 27.46 5.96
C GLY A 93 2.81 27.53 7.22
N SER A 94 2.19 27.75 8.38
CA SER A 94 2.89 27.59 9.66
C SER A 94 3.40 26.16 9.82
N CYS A 95 4.53 25.97 10.50
CA CYS A 95 4.94 24.63 10.89
C CYS A 95 3.85 23.95 11.75
N GLU A 96 3.51 22.71 11.44
CA GLU A 96 2.58 21.90 12.24
C GLU A 96 3.22 20.59 12.68
N THR A 97 2.81 20.06 13.84
CA THR A 97 3.30 18.78 14.34
C THR A 97 2.71 17.62 13.54
N ILE A 98 3.55 16.67 13.15
CA ILE A 98 3.13 15.49 12.39
C ILE A 98 2.24 14.60 13.26
N GLN A 99 0.99 14.42 12.85
CA GLN A 99 0.03 13.50 13.46
C GLN A 99 -0.14 12.19 12.68
N VAL A 100 0.26 12.15 11.39
CA VAL A 100 0.09 10.96 10.55
C VAL A 100 0.83 9.75 11.16
N PRO A 101 0.13 8.68 11.57
CA PRO A 101 0.68 7.66 12.47
C PRO A 101 1.83 6.84 11.87
N MET A 102 1.82 6.64 10.55
CA MET A 102 2.93 5.95 9.85
C MET A 102 4.22 6.77 9.75
N CYS A 103 4.21 8.03 10.21
CA CYS A 103 5.35 8.96 10.18
C CYS A 103 5.69 9.54 11.55
N LYS A 104 4.69 9.86 12.38
CA LYS A 104 4.83 10.43 13.72
C LYS A 104 5.78 9.58 14.57
N ASN A 105 6.83 10.20 15.12
CA ASN A 105 7.87 9.55 15.95
C ASN A 105 8.64 8.39 15.29
N LEU A 106 8.48 8.17 13.98
CA LEU A 106 9.15 7.09 13.24
C LEU A 106 10.14 7.61 12.20
N ILE A 107 10.32 8.93 12.12
CA ILE A 107 11.25 9.62 11.23
C ILE A 107 12.04 10.68 12.02
N PRO A 108 13.15 11.22 11.47
CA PRO A 108 14.09 12.06 12.21
C PRO A 108 13.62 13.49 12.54
N TYR A 109 12.39 13.83 12.19
CA TYR A 109 11.80 15.15 12.37
C TYR A 109 10.32 15.01 12.75
N ASN A 110 9.77 16.01 13.42
CA ASN A 110 8.43 15.97 14.00
C ASN A 110 7.50 17.08 13.48
N THR A 111 8.00 18.03 12.69
CA THR A 111 7.21 19.14 12.13
C THR A 111 7.23 19.13 10.61
N THR A 112 6.07 19.45 10.04
CA THR A 112 5.83 19.52 8.60
C THR A 112 5.26 20.88 8.24
N GLN A 113 5.29 21.20 6.95
CA GLN A 113 4.59 22.34 6.39
C GLN A 113 3.73 21.89 5.22
N LEU A 114 2.44 22.26 5.22
CA LEU A 114 1.50 22.03 4.14
C LEU A 114 1.07 23.37 3.52
N PRO A 115 0.70 23.39 2.22
CA PRO A 115 0.53 22.24 1.33
C PRO A 115 1.83 21.65 0.80
N ASN A 116 1.84 20.34 0.54
CA ASN A 116 2.97 19.67 -0.12
C ASN A 116 2.91 19.82 -1.65
N GLN A 117 3.95 19.35 -2.36
CA GLN A 117 4.05 19.38 -3.83
C GLN A 117 2.95 18.62 -4.59
N PHE A 118 2.10 17.86 -3.89
CA PHE A 118 0.95 17.16 -4.47
C PHE A 118 -0.36 17.92 -4.27
N GLY A 119 -0.33 19.08 -3.60
CA GLY A 119 -1.50 19.90 -3.31
C GLY A 119 -2.32 19.42 -2.12
N HIS A 120 -1.82 18.49 -1.30
CA HIS A 120 -2.50 18.15 -0.05
C HIS A 120 -2.28 19.27 0.96
N SER A 121 -3.38 19.85 1.45
CA SER A 121 -3.38 20.97 2.39
C SER A 121 -3.61 20.55 3.85
N THR A 122 -3.98 19.30 4.09
CA THR A 122 -4.18 18.77 5.46
C THR A 122 -3.50 17.42 5.65
N GLN A 123 -3.14 17.09 6.89
CA GLN A 123 -2.55 15.80 7.22
C GLN A 123 -3.51 14.63 6.99
N ALA A 124 -4.84 14.85 7.08
CA ALA A 124 -5.84 13.84 6.72
C ALA A 124 -5.79 13.48 5.23
N GLN A 125 -5.63 14.46 4.34
CA GLN A 125 -5.43 14.20 2.91
C GLN A 125 -4.14 13.42 2.66
N VAL A 126 -3.07 13.77 3.38
CA VAL A 126 -1.80 13.04 3.32
C VAL A 126 -1.95 11.60 3.79
N TYR A 127 -2.64 11.36 4.92
CA TYR A 127 -2.93 10.03 5.43
C TYR A 127 -3.59 9.15 4.36
N TRP A 128 -4.65 9.65 3.73
CA TRP A 128 -5.38 8.90 2.69
C TRP A 128 -4.52 8.62 1.46
N ALA A 129 -3.65 9.55 1.08
CA ALA A 129 -2.71 9.35 -0.03
C ALA A 129 -1.60 8.33 0.31
N MET A 130 -1.27 8.19 1.59
CA MET A 130 -0.15 7.37 2.06
C MET A 130 -0.53 5.96 2.51
N GLN A 131 -1.79 5.71 2.92
CA GLN A 131 -2.24 4.45 3.52
C GLN A 131 -1.81 3.18 2.76
N ARG A 132 -1.80 3.22 1.42
CA ARG A 132 -1.42 2.08 0.57
C ARG A 132 0.06 1.68 0.72
N TRP A 133 0.91 2.61 1.13
CA TRP A 133 2.34 2.37 1.30
C TRP A 133 2.69 1.84 2.67
N TRP A 134 1.79 1.96 3.66
CA TRP A 134 2.02 1.57 5.04
C TRP A 134 2.50 0.12 5.20
N PRO A 135 1.90 -0.89 4.55
CA PRO A 135 2.38 -2.27 4.67
C PRO A 135 3.83 -2.45 4.21
N PHE A 136 4.32 -1.66 3.24
CA PHE A 136 5.72 -1.73 2.80
C PHE A 136 6.67 -1.04 3.76
N MET A 137 6.20 0.02 4.45
CA MET A 137 6.97 0.69 5.50
C MET A 137 7.14 -0.25 6.71
N ASP A 138 6.06 -0.92 7.13
CA ASP A 138 6.06 -1.85 8.27
C ASP A 138 6.85 -3.13 7.97
N ALA A 139 6.75 -3.68 6.75
CA ALA A 139 7.58 -4.81 6.34
C ALA A 139 9.09 -4.50 6.28
N GLY A 140 9.48 -3.23 6.39
CA GLY A 140 10.84 -2.86 6.79
C GLY A 140 11.95 -3.17 5.79
N CYS A 141 11.67 -3.27 4.48
CA CYS A 141 12.67 -3.56 3.44
C CYS A 141 13.85 -2.58 3.38
N SER A 142 13.66 -1.35 3.85
CA SER A 142 14.71 -0.34 4.03
C SER A 142 14.24 0.71 5.03
N ASP A 143 15.12 1.10 5.93
CA ASP A 143 14.84 2.19 6.89
C ASP A 143 14.68 3.54 6.18
N ASN A 144 15.15 3.63 4.94
CA ASN A 144 14.97 4.80 4.10
C ASN A 144 13.61 4.85 3.39
N LEU A 145 12.81 3.78 3.35
CA LEU A 145 11.51 3.82 2.68
C LEU A 145 10.51 4.72 3.43
N ARG A 146 10.35 4.51 4.73
CA ARG A 146 9.48 5.34 5.59
C ARG A 146 9.95 6.79 5.57
N ASN A 147 11.25 7.02 5.81
CA ASN A 147 11.84 8.36 5.75
C ASN A 147 11.65 9.05 4.38
N PHE A 148 11.82 8.32 3.27
CA PHE A 148 11.60 8.86 1.92
C PHE A 148 10.15 9.26 1.69
N LEU A 149 9.19 8.37 1.98
CA LEU A 149 7.78 8.63 1.73
C LEU A 149 7.24 9.72 2.65
N CYS A 150 7.54 9.67 3.94
CA CYS A 150 7.14 10.73 4.87
C CYS A 150 7.73 12.08 4.45
N ALA A 151 9.02 12.19 4.12
CA ALA A 151 9.59 13.47 3.65
C ALA A 151 9.02 13.95 2.31
N LEU A 152 8.47 13.06 1.48
CA LEU A 152 7.89 13.42 0.20
C LEU A 152 6.48 14.03 0.35
N TYR A 153 5.70 13.53 1.30
CA TYR A 153 4.30 13.92 1.55
C TYR A 153 4.14 14.88 2.74
N LEU A 154 5.04 14.83 3.72
CA LEU A 154 5.13 15.66 4.92
C LEU A 154 6.54 16.27 4.97
N PRO A 155 6.87 17.22 4.07
CA PRO A 155 8.21 17.76 3.98
C PRO A 155 8.60 18.49 5.27
N GLN A 156 9.85 18.34 5.70
CA GLN A 156 10.33 18.83 7.00
C GLN A 156 10.27 20.36 7.07
N CYS A 157 9.68 20.90 8.14
CA CYS A 157 9.67 22.34 8.37
C CYS A 157 11.04 22.85 8.84
N VAL A 158 11.45 24.06 8.40
CA VAL A 158 12.72 24.72 8.79
C VAL A 158 12.48 26.10 9.41
N GLY A 159 11.24 26.38 9.80
CA GLY A 159 10.78 27.68 10.28
C GLY A 159 9.61 28.20 9.46
N ASP A 160 8.82 29.06 10.07
CA ASP A 160 7.65 29.65 9.42
C ASP A 160 8.08 30.46 8.20
N GLN A 161 7.34 30.33 7.09
CA GLN A 161 7.61 30.99 5.80
C GLN A 161 8.86 30.51 5.02
N SER A 162 9.67 29.61 5.59
CA SER A 162 10.76 28.96 4.85
C SER A 162 10.25 27.79 4.02
N ALA A 163 10.83 27.57 2.84
CA ALA A 163 10.51 26.41 2.02
C ALA A 163 10.88 25.11 2.75
N PRO A 164 10.01 24.09 2.75
CA PRO A 164 10.23 22.89 3.53
C PRO A 164 11.22 21.95 2.82
N LEU A 165 11.88 21.07 3.58
CA LEU A 165 12.87 20.15 3.03
C LEU A 165 12.20 18.87 2.54
N TYR A 166 12.37 18.63 1.24
CA TYR A 166 12.03 17.36 0.59
C TYR A 166 13.18 16.33 0.75
N PRO A 167 12.95 15.03 0.48
CA PRO A 167 13.98 14.01 0.62
C PRO A 167 15.12 14.22 -0.37
N CYS A 168 16.34 13.92 0.04
CA CYS A 168 17.46 13.89 -0.88
C CYS A 168 17.30 12.78 -1.93
N MET A 169 17.90 12.97 -3.09
CA MET A 169 17.99 11.96 -4.16
C MET A 169 18.55 10.62 -3.64
N GLU A 170 19.53 10.67 -2.76
CA GLU A 170 20.19 9.52 -2.15
C GLU A 170 19.25 8.75 -1.21
N THR A 171 18.40 9.45 -0.45
CA THR A 171 17.34 8.86 0.39
C THR A 171 16.39 8.03 -0.47
N CYS A 172 15.91 8.61 -1.58
CA CYS A 172 15.06 7.93 -2.56
C CYS A 172 15.77 6.72 -3.21
N ARG A 173 17.04 6.87 -3.61
CA ARG A 173 17.81 5.79 -4.26
C ARG A 173 17.99 4.59 -3.34
N LYS A 174 18.34 4.81 -2.07
CA LYS A 174 18.48 3.73 -1.07
C LYS A 174 17.16 2.98 -0.86
N ALA A 175 16.06 3.71 -0.63
CA ALA A 175 14.73 3.13 -0.49
C ALA A 175 14.35 2.29 -1.72
N LYS A 176 14.52 2.87 -2.92
CA LYS A 176 14.23 2.18 -4.18
C LYS A 176 15.07 0.93 -4.37
N GLN A 177 16.37 0.99 -4.08
CA GLN A 177 17.29 -0.13 -4.31
C GLN A 177 16.86 -1.38 -3.55
N ARG A 178 16.50 -1.24 -2.28
CA ARG A 178 16.13 -2.38 -1.42
C ARG A 178 14.66 -2.80 -1.59
N CYS A 179 13.73 -1.86 -1.71
CA CYS A 179 12.29 -2.19 -1.70
C CYS A 179 11.68 -2.48 -3.09
N ARG A 180 12.34 -2.08 -4.19
CA ARG A 180 11.76 -2.20 -5.54
C ARG A 180 11.37 -3.63 -5.91
N GLN A 181 12.16 -4.63 -5.51
CA GLN A 181 11.86 -6.03 -5.84
C GLN A 181 10.62 -6.54 -5.10
N GLN A 182 10.55 -6.29 -3.79
CA GLN A 182 9.40 -6.67 -2.96
C GLN A 182 8.12 -5.98 -3.43
N MET A 183 8.17 -4.67 -3.68
CA MET A 183 7.01 -3.93 -4.19
C MET A 183 6.53 -4.47 -5.55
N ARG A 184 7.47 -4.79 -6.46
CA ARG A 184 7.13 -5.37 -7.76
C ARG A 184 6.46 -6.74 -7.66
N ARG A 185 6.92 -7.60 -6.74
CA ARG A 185 6.29 -8.91 -6.47
C ARG A 185 4.84 -8.76 -6.02
N GLN A 186 4.55 -7.68 -5.29
CA GLN A 186 3.20 -7.32 -4.83
C GLN A 186 2.41 -6.46 -5.85
N GLY A 187 2.83 -6.43 -7.12
CA GLY A 187 2.14 -5.68 -8.18
C GLY A 187 2.30 -4.15 -8.13
N VAL A 188 3.08 -3.62 -7.18
CA VAL A 188 3.25 -2.18 -6.98
C VAL A 188 4.50 -1.67 -7.68
N LYS A 189 4.32 -0.80 -8.68
CA LYS A 189 5.42 -0.18 -9.44
C LYS A 189 5.89 1.12 -8.79
N TRP A 190 7.20 1.36 -8.83
CA TRP A 190 7.80 2.62 -8.43
C TRP A 190 7.36 3.76 -9.37
N ASN A 191 6.43 4.60 -8.92
CA ASN A 191 5.74 5.61 -9.72
C ASN A 191 6.68 6.72 -10.24
N GLN A 192 6.26 7.42 -11.29
CA GLN A 192 6.88 8.64 -11.81
C GLN A 192 7.02 9.75 -10.77
N HIS A 193 6.08 9.87 -9.83
CA HIS A 193 6.18 10.82 -8.71
C HIS A 193 7.34 10.50 -7.76
N PHE A 194 7.86 9.26 -7.79
CA PHE A 194 9.01 8.83 -6.99
C PHE A 194 10.33 8.85 -7.79
N LYS A 195 10.40 9.57 -8.91
CA LYS A 195 11.63 9.67 -9.71
C LYS A 195 12.70 10.42 -8.90
N CYS A 196 13.65 9.67 -8.31
CA CYS A 196 14.73 10.23 -7.50
C CYS A 196 15.54 11.34 -8.18
N LYS A 197 15.63 11.34 -9.51
CA LYS A 197 16.35 12.38 -10.28
C LYS A 197 15.75 13.79 -10.17
N ARG A 198 14.51 13.92 -9.68
CA ARG A 198 13.84 15.22 -9.48
C ARG A 198 14.19 15.87 -8.12
N LEU A 199 14.91 15.15 -7.26
CA LEU A 199 15.23 15.58 -5.90
C LEU A 199 16.62 16.20 -5.84
N LEU A 200 16.81 17.10 -4.87
CA LEU A 200 18.12 17.68 -4.58
C LEU A 200 19.11 16.60 -4.12
N SER A 201 20.38 16.77 -4.46
CA SER A 201 21.44 15.90 -3.91
C SER A 201 21.71 16.25 -2.45
N ARG A 202 22.07 15.25 -1.66
CA ARG A 202 22.55 15.42 -0.28
C ARG A 202 23.68 16.44 -0.13
N ALA A 203 24.49 16.66 -1.18
CA ALA A 203 25.56 17.65 -1.19
C ALA A 203 25.06 19.09 -0.98
N THR A 204 23.80 19.39 -1.29
CA THR A 204 23.23 20.73 -1.07
C THR A 204 22.95 21.03 0.39
N ASN A 205 22.92 20.01 1.26
CA ASN A 205 22.45 20.12 2.65
C ASN A 205 21.05 20.71 2.84
N ARG A 206 20.23 20.81 1.77
CA ARG A 206 18.87 21.37 1.78
C ARG A 206 17.81 20.30 1.50
N CYS A 207 17.95 19.13 2.11
CA CYS A 207 17.04 18.01 1.93
C CYS A 207 17.14 17.01 3.09
N VAL A 208 16.09 16.20 3.30
CA VAL A 208 16.07 15.16 4.32
C VAL A 208 17.02 14.03 3.93
N LYS A 209 18.08 13.88 4.73
CA LYS A 209 19.20 12.96 4.47
C LYS A 209 18.80 11.49 4.71
N PRO A 210 19.52 10.55 4.06
CA PRO A 210 19.26 9.13 4.25
C PRO A 210 19.60 8.71 5.67
N GLN A 211 18.78 7.83 6.23
CA GLN A 211 19.06 7.14 7.49
C GLN A 211 20.13 6.07 7.29
N ARG A 212 20.85 5.77 8.38
CA ARG A 212 21.70 4.60 8.46
C ARG A 212 20.79 3.37 8.44
N GLU A 213 21.12 2.40 7.60
CA GLU A 213 20.39 1.13 7.59
C GLU A 213 20.82 0.35 8.83
N SER A 214 19.84 -0.03 9.64
CA SER A 214 20.00 -1.01 10.69
C SER A 214 20.42 -2.35 10.09
N LYS A 215 21.30 -3.07 10.81
CA LYS A 215 21.61 -4.46 10.48
C LYS A 215 20.44 -5.33 10.92
N LYS A 216 19.32 -5.27 10.20
CA LYS A 216 18.22 -6.22 10.40
C LYS A 216 18.78 -7.60 10.10
N ALA A 217 18.77 -8.50 11.08
CA ALA A 217 19.22 -9.86 10.86
C ALA A 217 18.42 -10.42 9.68
N ALA A 218 19.12 -10.73 8.58
CA ALA A 218 18.48 -11.27 7.39
C ALA A 218 17.77 -12.56 7.80
N ASN A 219 16.43 -12.51 7.76
CA ASN A 219 15.55 -13.67 7.84
C ASN A 219 15.99 -14.73 8.88
N ARG A 220 15.92 -14.39 10.17
CA ARG A 220 15.90 -15.44 11.19
C ARG A 220 14.50 -16.03 11.14
N GLU A 221 14.41 -17.23 10.54
CA GLU A 221 13.53 -18.33 10.97
C GLU A 221 12.54 -17.92 12.06
N TYR A 222 11.24 -17.89 11.73
CA TYR A 222 10.14 -17.52 12.64
C TYR A 222 10.46 -17.93 14.08
N VAL A 223 10.90 -16.97 14.92
CA VAL A 223 11.04 -17.19 16.35
C VAL A 223 9.63 -17.06 16.88
N LEU A 224 8.96 -18.21 16.99
CA LEU A 224 7.51 -18.20 17.11
C LEU A 224 7.03 -17.58 18.42
N CYS A 225 7.82 -17.66 19.49
CA CYS A 225 7.45 -17.10 20.78
C CYS A 225 8.66 -16.66 21.59
N GLU A 226 8.60 -15.46 22.14
CA GLU A 226 9.59 -14.89 23.04
C GLU A 226 8.92 -14.06 24.15
N ALA A 227 9.67 -13.75 25.21
CA ALA A 227 9.19 -12.91 26.30
C ALA A 227 8.81 -11.50 25.79
N ASN A 228 7.65 -11.01 26.25
CA ASN A 228 7.16 -9.69 25.88
C ASN A 228 8.02 -8.61 26.53
N LYS A 229 8.68 -7.81 25.69
CA LYS A 229 9.55 -6.71 26.11
C LYS A 229 8.92 -5.33 25.95
N LEU A 230 7.72 -5.24 25.37
CA LEU A 230 7.06 -3.97 25.10
C LEU A 230 6.59 -3.33 26.41
N SER A 231 7.04 -2.11 26.68
CA SER A 231 6.74 -1.38 27.92
C SER A 231 5.23 -1.26 28.22
N MET A 232 4.41 -0.94 27.20
CA MET A 232 2.95 -0.85 27.33
C MET A 232 2.28 -2.18 27.71
N CYS A 233 2.95 -3.31 27.43
CA CYS A 233 2.44 -4.67 27.59
C CYS A 233 3.05 -5.42 28.78
N GLN A 234 3.64 -4.70 29.73
CA GLN A 234 4.03 -5.28 31.00
C GLN A 234 2.79 -5.55 31.86
N ASN A 235 2.87 -6.54 32.76
CA ASN A 235 1.80 -6.91 33.69
C ASN A 235 0.45 -7.18 32.99
N ILE A 236 0.48 -7.99 31.93
CA ILE A 236 -0.70 -8.56 31.27
C ILE A 236 -0.65 -10.10 31.38
N PRO A 237 -1.78 -10.80 31.22
CA PRO A 237 -1.81 -12.26 31.25
C PRO A 237 -0.91 -12.94 30.19
N PHE A 238 -0.59 -12.23 29.11
CA PHE A 238 0.26 -12.73 28.03
C PHE A 238 1.70 -12.21 28.16
N THR A 239 2.52 -12.96 28.89
CA THR A 239 3.93 -12.64 29.11
C THR A 239 4.85 -13.03 27.94
N GLN A 240 4.32 -13.76 26.96
CA GLN A 240 5.02 -14.18 25.75
C GLN A 240 4.23 -13.81 24.50
N GLY A 241 4.94 -13.52 23.43
CA GLY A 241 4.34 -13.26 22.12
C GLY A 241 5.30 -13.48 20.97
N SER A 242 4.82 -13.22 19.77
CA SER A 242 5.51 -13.56 18.52
C SER A 242 5.96 -12.33 17.74
N LEU A 243 7.14 -12.44 17.12
CA LEU A 243 7.57 -11.54 16.05
C LEU A 243 8.06 -12.37 14.83
N PRO A 244 7.83 -11.91 13.59
CA PRO A 244 7.19 -10.64 13.26
C PRO A 244 5.68 -10.66 13.52
N ASN A 245 5.11 -9.50 13.84
CA ASN A 245 3.66 -9.36 14.04
C ASN A 245 2.89 -9.50 12.71
N MET A 246 1.55 -9.38 12.75
CA MET A 246 0.71 -9.54 11.55
C MET A 246 0.97 -8.49 10.44
N TYR A 247 1.72 -7.41 10.74
CA TYR A 247 2.15 -6.38 9.80
C TYR A 247 3.60 -6.56 9.33
N LEU A 248 4.21 -7.71 9.64
CA LEU A 248 5.60 -8.05 9.32
C LEU A 248 6.63 -7.15 10.01
N GLN A 249 6.27 -6.50 11.11
CA GLN A 249 7.20 -5.73 11.92
C GLN A 249 7.96 -6.68 12.85
N SER A 250 9.29 -6.53 12.91
CA SER A 250 10.16 -7.34 13.76
C SER A 250 11.14 -6.52 14.60
N ASP A 251 11.18 -5.20 14.42
CA ASP A 251 12.06 -4.30 15.16
C ASP A 251 11.30 -3.80 16.40
N LEU A 252 11.67 -4.30 17.58
CA LEU A 252 11.02 -3.95 18.84
C LEU A 252 11.06 -2.43 19.09
N SER A 253 12.16 -1.76 18.79
CA SER A 253 12.27 -0.32 19.03
C SER A 253 11.38 0.49 18.07
N GLU A 254 11.20 0.03 16.83
CA GLU A 254 10.22 0.64 15.91
C GLU A 254 8.79 0.42 16.39
N ILE A 255 8.47 -0.81 16.84
CA ILE A 255 7.16 -1.15 17.41
C ILE A 255 6.86 -0.31 18.64
N GLU A 256 7.80 -0.16 19.58
CA GLU A 256 7.63 0.67 20.78
C GLU A 256 7.33 2.13 20.45
N ARG A 257 8.05 2.70 19.46
CA ARG A 257 7.80 4.07 18.98
C ARG A 257 6.45 4.22 18.32
N GLU A 258 5.98 3.19 17.62
CA GLU A 258 4.64 3.20 17.04
C GLU A 258 3.55 3.07 18.10
N MET A 259 3.70 2.13 19.04
CA MET A 259 2.75 1.89 20.12
C MET A 259 2.62 3.09 21.05
N SER A 260 3.71 3.79 21.34
CA SER A 260 3.68 4.96 22.24
C SER A 260 2.77 6.08 21.74
N GLN A 261 2.48 6.14 20.43
CA GLN A 261 1.54 7.11 19.86
C GLN A 261 0.11 6.93 20.40
N TYR A 262 -0.24 5.74 20.89
CA TYR A 262 -1.56 5.43 21.45
C TYR A 262 -1.59 5.51 22.98
N ALA A 263 -0.49 5.87 23.64
CA ALA A 263 -0.41 5.92 25.10
C ALA A 263 -1.45 6.88 25.69
N GLU A 264 -1.64 8.06 25.09
CA GLU A 264 -2.66 9.02 25.55
C GLU A 264 -4.10 8.49 25.37
N LEU A 265 -4.37 7.75 24.30
CA LEU A 265 -5.68 7.14 24.06
C LEU A 265 -5.96 6.02 25.08
N VAL A 266 -4.93 5.23 25.42
CA VAL A 266 -4.99 4.21 26.48
C VAL A 266 -5.25 4.87 27.83
N SER A 267 -4.49 5.91 28.17
CA SER A 267 -4.66 6.66 29.43
C SER A 267 -5.98 7.42 29.51
N GLY A 268 -6.53 7.84 28.37
CA GLY A 268 -7.85 8.46 28.27
C GLY A 268 -9.00 7.51 28.64
N GLY A 269 -8.76 6.20 28.60
CA GLY A 269 -9.69 5.22 29.14
C GLY A 269 -10.94 4.97 28.29
N CYS A 270 -10.95 5.36 27.01
CA CYS A 270 -12.08 5.13 26.09
C CYS A 270 -12.56 3.67 26.08
N SER A 271 -11.63 2.71 26.18
CA SER A 271 -11.93 1.29 26.29
C SER A 271 -10.96 0.59 27.25
N ARG A 272 -11.52 -0.18 28.19
CA ARG A 272 -10.73 -1.07 29.07
C ARG A 272 -9.98 -2.16 28.29
N LYS A 273 -10.41 -2.43 27.06
CA LYS A 273 -9.86 -3.49 26.19
C LYS A 273 -8.77 -2.99 25.24
N LEU A 274 -8.58 -1.67 25.09
CA LEU A 274 -7.63 -1.08 24.13
C LEU A 274 -6.19 -1.47 24.41
N ARG A 275 -5.72 -1.39 25.67
CA ARG A 275 -4.31 -1.72 26.01
C ARG A 275 -3.96 -3.14 25.59
N LEU A 276 -4.80 -4.09 25.98
CA LEU A 276 -4.60 -5.51 25.67
C LEU A 276 -4.76 -5.78 24.17
N PHE A 277 -5.69 -5.10 23.49
CA PHE A 277 -5.84 -5.17 22.05
C PHE A 277 -4.55 -4.78 21.33
N LEU A 278 -4.00 -3.60 21.65
CA LEU A 278 -2.75 -3.12 21.05
C LEU A 278 -1.60 -4.12 21.28
N CYS A 279 -1.49 -4.68 22.47
CA CYS A 279 -0.49 -5.72 22.75
C CYS A 279 -0.63 -6.94 21.83
N GLY A 280 -1.84 -7.47 21.65
CA GLY A 280 -2.07 -8.61 20.75
C GLY A 280 -1.89 -8.27 19.27
N VAL A 281 -2.09 -7.01 18.86
CA VAL A 281 -1.83 -6.57 17.49
C VAL A 281 -0.34 -6.44 17.21
N PHE A 282 0.40 -5.81 18.11
CA PHE A 282 1.82 -5.50 17.91
C PHE A 282 2.76 -6.63 18.30
N MET A 283 2.31 -7.54 19.17
CA MET A 283 3.02 -8.76 19.57
C MET A 283 1.99 -9.87 19.84
N PRO A 284 1.55 -10.60 18.79
CA PRO A 284 0.55 -11.66 18.90
C PRO A 284 0.83 -12.63 20.05
N PHE A 285 -0.23 -13.05 20.73
CA PHE A 285 -0.13 -13.78 21.99
C PHE A 285 0.21 -15.25 21.75
N CYS A 286 1.24 -15.74 22.43
CA CYS A 286 1.57 -17.16 22.35
C CYS A 286 0.62 -18.01 23.20
N VAL A 287 0.24 -19.17 22.66
CA VAL A 287 -0.60 -20.16 23.34
C VAL A 287 0.31 -21.10 24.13
N GLN A 288 0.06 -21.23 25.44
CA GLN A 288 0.83 -22.14 26.30
C GLN A 288 0.62 -23.61 25.88
N GLY A 289 1.68 -24.42 25.88
CA GLY A 289 1.62 -25.86 25.59
C GLY A 289 1.84 -26.27 24.13
N ARG A 290 2.14 -25.33 23.21
CA ARG A 290 2.59 -25.62 21.84
C ARG A 290 4.13 -25.62 21.78
N PRO A 291 4.79 -26.48 20.98
CA PRO A 291 6.23 -26.69 21.05
C PRO A 291 7.02 -25.39 20.80
N HIS A 292 7.88 -25.05 21.76
CA HIS A 292 8.83 -23.95 21.70
C HIS A 292 10.20 -24.44 21.21
N ARG A 293 11.00 -23.55 20.64
CA ARG A 293 12.36 -23.82 20.11
C ARG A 293 13.35 -24.42 21.12
N GLN A 294 13.05 -24.41 22.43
CA GLN A 294 13.93 -24.95 23.47
C GLN A 294 13.98 -26.49 23.54
N ASP A 295 13.11 -27.22 22.84
CA ASP A 295 13.16 -28.71 22.78
C ASP A 295 14.06 -29.27 21.67
N GLN A 296 14.74 -28.43 20.88
CA GLN A 296 15.67 -28.88 19.82
C GLN A 296 17.05 -29.34 20.34
N GLY A 297 17.10 -29.89 21.55
CA GLY A 297 18.32 -30.42 22.17
C GLY A 297 18.47 -31.94 22.15
N ASN A 298 17.45 -32.71 21.74
CA ASN A 298 17.49 -34.17 21.75
C ASN A 298 17.24 -34.77 20.35
N PRO A 299 18.28 -35.27 19.65
CA PRO A 299 18.15 -35.82 18.29
C PRO A 299 17.33 -37.13 18.19
N SER A 300 16.88 -37.67 19.32
CA SER A 300 16.30 -39.01 19.41
C SER A 300 14.81 -39.10 19.05
N LEU A 301 14.13 -37.97 18.81
CA LEU A 301 12.70 -37.92 18.46
C LEU A 301 12.43 -37.40 17.04
N ALA A 302 13.46 -37.35 16.19
CA ALA A 302 13.34 -36.95 14.79
C ALA A 302 12.95 -38.15 13.91
N SER A 303 11.81 -38.80 14.16
CA SER A 303 11.20 -39.69 13.17
C SER A 303 9.74 -39.97 13.48
N SER A 304 8.84 -39.25 12.80
CA SER A 304 7.63 -39.80 12.17
C SER A 304 6.79 -38.65 11.62
N HIS A 305 6.70 -38.59 10.29
CA HIS A 305 5.66 -37.91 9.49
C HIS A 305 4.75 -36.89 10.21
N LEU A 306 5.13 -35.61 10.22
CA LEU A 306 4.19 -34.52 10.46
C LEU A 306 3.78 -33.92 9.10
N PRO A 307 2.48 -33.85 8.75
CA PRO A 307 2.04 -33.10 7.59
C PRO A 307 2.37 -31.61 7.75
N ALA A 308 2.66 -30.94 6.64
CA ALA A 308 2.95 -29.52 6.55
C ALA A 308 1.71 -28.62 6.80
N GLN A 309 1.08 -28.73 7.97
CA GLN A 309 0.20 -27.69 8.50
C GLN A 309 1.03 -26.84 9.45
N LEU A 310 1.33 -25.60 9.03
CA LEU A 310 2.03 -24.61 9.84
C LEU A 310 1.24 -24.34 11.15
N ASP A 311 1.53 -25.08 12.21
CA ASP A 311 0.86 -24.94 13.50
C ASP A 311 1.37 -23.67 14.19
N VAL A 312 0.76 -22.53 13.85
CA VAL A 312 1.13 -21.22 14.38
C VAL A 312 0.81 -21.18 15.89
N PRO A 313 1.80 -21.03 16.80
CA PRO A 313 1.62 -21.14 18.25
C PRO A 313 1.19 -19.81 18.87
N PHE A 314 0.61 -18.91 18.07
CA PHE A 314 0.12 -17.63 18.53
C PHE A 314 -1.30 -17.35 18.01
N VAL A 315 -2.02 -16.53 18.76
CA VAL A 315 -3.33 -15.99 18.42
C VAL A 315 -3.27 -14.48 18.32
N VAL A 316 -4.12 -13.91 17.46
CA VAL A 316 -4.33 -12.47 17.33
C VAL A 316 -5.67 -12.05 17.93
N PRO A 317 -5.91 -10.77 18.22
CA PRO A 317 -7.24 -10.29 18.57
C PRO A 317 -8.29 -10.65 17.50
N CYS A 318 -9.47 -11.11 17.92
CA CYS A 318 -10.57 -11.33 16.99
C CYS A 318 -11.19 -10.00 16.50
N ARG A 319 -11.93 -10.09 15.39
CA ARG A 319 -12.67 -8.98 14.78
C ARG A 319 -13.66 -8.31 15.73
N GLU A 320 -14.33 -9.09 16.56
CA GLU A 320 -15.37 -8.60 17.47
C GLU A 320 -14.76 -7.77 18.60
N TRP A 321 -13.58 -8.17 19.10
CA TRP A 321 -12.79 -7.35 20.01
C TRP A 321 -12.31 -6.06 19.33
N CYS A 322 -11.84 -6.13 18.09
CA CYS A 322 -11.50 -4.92 17.32
C CYS A 322 -12.70 -3.96 17.20
N GLN A 323 -13.88 -4.48 16.89
CA GLN A 323 -15.08 -3.67 16.67
C GLN A 323 -15.47 -2.90 17.93
N GLU A 324 -15.44 -3.57 19.09
CA GLU A 324 -15.74 -2.93 20.37
C GLU A 324 -14.73 -1.81 20.72
N VAL A 325 -13.44 -2.04 20.46
CA VAL A 325 -12.42 -1.00 20.65
C VAL A 325 -12.65 0.17 19.70
N TYR A 326 -12.99 -0.10 18.44
CA TYR A 326 -13.30 0.93 17.46
C TYR A 326 -14.51 1.78 17.88
N ASP A 327 -15.62 1.13 18.25
CA ASP A 327 -16.87 1.81 18.65
C ASP A 327 -16.65 2.73 19.85
N GLN A 328 -15.77 2.33 20.78
CA GLN A 328 -15.48 3.09 22.00
C GLN A 328 -14.41 4.19 21.82
N CYS A 329 -13.40 3.97 20.97
CA CYS A 329 -12.20 4.83 20.95
C CYS A 329 -12.01 5.66 19.67
N SER A 330 -12.75 5.38 18.58
CA SER A 330 -12.51 6.05 17.29
C SER A 330 -12.75 7.56 17.32
N GLY A 331 -13.83 8.02 17.98
CA GLY A 331 -14.13 9.44 18.10
C GLY A 331 -13.09 10.21 18.92
N GLU A 332 -12.61 9.64 20.03
CA GLU A 332 -11.55 10.25 20.84
C GLU A 332 -10.22 10.30 20.07
N TYR A 333 -9.89 9.25 19.31
CA TYR A 333 -8.71 9.25 18.45
C TYR A 333 -8.76 10.38 17.41
N GLU A 334 -9.89 10.56 16.73
CA GLU A 334 -10.06 11.61 15.72
C GLU A 334 -9.88 13.00 16.33
N GLN A 335 -10.46 13.25 17.51
CA GLN A 335 -10.31 14.53 18.24
C GLN A 335 -8.84 14.80 18.59
N ARG A 336 -8.13 13.80 19.14
CA ARG A 336 -6.73 13.94 19.56
C ARG A 336 -5.76 14.10 18.39
N THR A 337 -6.13 13.62 17.20
CA THR A 337 -5.28 13.62 16.01
C THR A 337 -5.64 14.70 15.00
N GLN A 338 -6.45 15.68 15.40
CA GLN A 338 -6.85 16.81 14.55
C GLN A 338 -7.60 16.35 13.28
N GLY A 339 -8.49 15.36 13.43
CA GLY A 339 -9.33 14.88 12.34
C GLY A 339 -8.72 13.76 11.50
N LEU A 340 -7.71 13.03 11.99
CA LEU A 340 -7.26 11.81 11.30
C LEU A 340 -8.27 10.67 11.53
N PRO A 341 -8.57 9.88 10.50
CA PRO A 341 -9.45 8.73 10.64
C PRO A 341 -8.75 7.61 11.43
N TRP A 342 -9.54 6.70 11.97
CA TRP A 342 -9.02 5.51 12.67
C TRP A 342 -7.93 4.80 11.84
N PRO A 343 -6.81 4.37 12.45
CA PRO A 343 -5.70 3.80 11.72
C PRO A 343 -6.12 2.60 10.85
N GLY A 344 -5.71 2.60 9.59
CA GLY A 344 -6.07 1.56 8.62
C GLY A 344 -5.54 0.16 8.99
N LYS A 345 -4.52 0.09 9.85
CA LYS A 345 -4.06 -1.16 10.46
C LYS A 345 -5.02 -1.71 11.52
N PHE A 346 -5.87 -0.88 12.11
CA PHE A 346 -6.87 -1.32 13.08
C PHE A 346 -8.28 -1.42 12.46
N HIS A 347 -8.39 -1.43 11.13
CA HIS A 347 -9.67 -1.74 10.49
C HIS A 347 -10.04 -3.21 10.71
N CYS A 348 -11.22 -3.46 11.28
CA CYS A 348 -11.58 -4.78 11.82
C CYS A 348 -11.71 -5.90 10.78
N HIS A 349 -11.88 -5.57 9.50
CA HIS A 349 -11.86 -6.56 8.41
C HIS A 349 -10.51 -7.28 8.26
N ARG A 350 -9.42 -6.72 8.81
CA ARG A 350 -8.07 -7.33 8.81
C ARG A 350 -7.92 -8.45 9.85
N PHE A 351 -8.85 -8.55 10.79
CA PHE A 351 -8.80 -9.53 11.87
C PHE A 351 -9.73 -10.71 11.57
N PRO A 352 -9.32 -11.94 11.92
CA PRO A 352 -10.18 -13.13 11.87
C PRO A 352 -11.39 -12.99 12.81
N SER A 353 -12.52 -13.60 12.46
CA SER A 353 -13.66 -13.76 13.38
C SER A 353 -13.53 -15.07 14.16
N TYR A 354 -14.01 -15.09 15.41
CA TYR A 354 -14.10 -16.34 16.16
C TYR A 354 -15.15 -17.29 15.54
N THR A 355 -16.21 -16.76 14.91
CA THR A 355 -17.30 -17.57 14.34
C THR A 355 -16.85 -18.42 13.14
N ASP A 356 -15.93 -17.89 12.33
CA ASP A 356 -15.32 -18.59 11.20
C ASP A 356 -14.53 -19.83 11.62
N GLN A 357 -13.96 -19.83 12.84
CA GLN A 357 -13.22 -20.96 13.40
C GLN A 357 -14.15 -22.10 13.85
N TYR A 358 -15.32 -21.76 14.40
CA TYR A 358 -16.33 -22.74 14.82
C TYR A 358 -17.11 -23.33 13.63
N GLY A 359 -17.42 -22.53 12.61
CA GLY A 359 -18.15 -22.98 11.42
C GLY A 359 -17.43 -24.05 10.59
N ARG A 360 -16.08 -24.11 10.66
CA ARG A 360 -15.28 -25.13 9.96
C ARG A 360 -15.18 -26.47 10.68
N ARG A 361 -15.34 -26.53 12.01
CA ARG A 361 -15.41 -27.83 12.72
C ARG A 361 -16.61 -28.67 12.29
N ASN A 362 -17.65 -28.04 11.73
CA ASN A 362 -18.88 -28.70 11.32
C ASN A 362 -19.01 -28.93 9.80
N SER A 363 -18.02 -28.55 8.98
CA SER A 363 -18.07 -28.74 7.52
C SER A 363 -17.00 -29.72 7.06
N SER A 364 -17.41 -30.93 6.67
CA SER A 364 -16.57 -32.00 6.14
C SER A 364 -16.09 -31.78 4.69
N HIS A 365 -16.39 -30.64 4.08
CA HIS A 365 -15.93 -30.24 2.73
C HIS A 365 -15.58 -28.75 2.71
N GLY A 366 -14.31 -28.39 2.85
CA GLY A 366 -13.86 -27.00 2.70
C GLY A 366 -12.34 -26.88 2.69
N GLY A 367 -11.76 -26.62 1.52
CA GLY A 367 -10.32 -26.59 1.28
C GLY A 367 -9.50 -25.67 2.19
N ASP A 368 -8.25 -26.08 2.38
CA ASP A 368 -7.18 -25.44 3.14
C ASP A 368 -6.96 -23.96 2.79
N VAL A 369 -7.72 -23.07 3.42
CA VAL A 369 -7.24 -21.70 3.66
C VAL A 369 -6.88 -21.63 5.14
N GLN A 370 -5.61 -21.81 5.46
CA GLN A 370 -5.08 -21.78 6.82
C GLN A 370 -5.28 -20.37 7.41
N THR A 371 -6.27 -20.20 8.28
CA THR A 371 -6.58 -18.92 8.93
C THR A 371 -5.82 -18.83 10.25
N ILE A 372 -5.14 -17.70 10.49
CA ILE A 372 -4.48 -17.42 11.78
C ILE A 372 -5.56 -17.46 12.88
N PRO A 373 -5.38 -18.23 13.96
CA PRO A 373 -6.35 -18.32 15.04
C PRO A 373 -6.43 -17.01 15.84
N CYS A 374 -7.53 -16.81 16.54
CA CYS A 374 -7.80 -15.56 17.26
C CYS A 374 -8.40 -15.79 18.63
N THR A 375 -8.31 -14.77 19.49
CA THR A 375 -8.82 -14.81 20.86
C THR A 375 -9.61 -13.54 21.23
N MET A 376 -10.50 -13.67 22.21
CA MET A 376 -11.30 -12.59 22.83
C MET A 376 -10.87 -12.41 24.30
N PRO A 377 -10.99 -11.20 24.88
CA PRO A 377 -10.78 -10.98 26.31
C PRO A 377 -12.07 -11.19 27.12
N PRO A 378 -12.02 -11.55 28.43
CA PRO A 378 -10.87 -12.01 29.20
C PRO A 378 -10.67 -13.51 28.96
N LEU A 379 -9.46 -14.01 29.17
CA LEU A 379 -9.10 -15.39 28.83
C LEU A 379 -10.00 -16.42 29.52
N ASP A 380 -10.90 -17.03 28.76
CA ASP A 380 -11.40 -18.37 29.04
C ASP A 380 -10.34 -19.36 28.53
N LEU A 381 -9.24 -19.46 29.29
CA LEU A 381 -8.19 -20.48 29.11
C LEU A 381 -8.25 -21.45 30.31
N GLY A 382 -9.43 -22.01 30.55
CA GLY A 382 -9.69 -23.05 31.54
C GLY A 382 -11.18 -23.25 31.72
N GLY A 383 -11.76 -24.17 30.95
CA GLY A 383 -13.10 -24.68 31.22
C GLY A 383 -13.16 -25.45 32.53
N ASP A 384 -14.38 -25.57 33.06
CA ASP A 384 -14.79 -26.65 33.96
C ASP A 384 -14.40 -28.04 33.43
#